data_AF-A0A812US56-F1
#
_entry.id   AF-A0A812US56-F1
#
_cell.length_a   1.000
_cell.length_b   1.000
_cell.length_c   1.000
_cell.angle_alpha   90.00
_cell.angle_beta   90.00
_cell.angle_gamma   90.00
#
_symmetry.space_group_name_H-M   'P 1'
#
loop_
_entity.id
_entity.type
_entity.pdbx_description
1 polymer ?
#
loop_
_entity_poly.entity_id
_entity_poly.type
_entity_poly.pdbx_seq_one_letter_code
_entity_poly.pdbx_strand_id
1 'polypeptide(L)'
;MAAGYRGTVEGPKVLQPSVLWAQRKDSIFVTVDVKDAKDVSVQLEDESLNFSARGGEDGAAYSFNLDLFAPIRREAKKELGVKL
;
A
#
# COMPACT_ATOMS: atom_id res chain seq x y z
N MET A 1 13.75 32.86 28.12
CA MET A 1 14.56 31.62 27.99
C MET A 1 13.90 30.58 28.88
N ALA A 2 13.37 29.43 28.48
CA ALA A 2 13.25 28.73 27.21
C ALA A 2 11.88 28.03 27.22
N ALA A 3 11.11 28.10 26.12
CA ALA A 3 9.85 27.36 25.98
C ALA A 3 10.18 25.95 25.46
N GLY A 4 9.78 24.93 26.20
CA GLY A 4 9.99 23.53 25.86
C GLY A 4 9.40 23.19 24.49
N TYR A 5 10.19 22.50 23.67
CA TYR A 5 9.73 21.96 22.40
C TYR A 5 8.66 20.90 22.69
N ARG A 6 7.42 21.20 22.29
CA ARG A 6 6.32 20.24 22.19
C ARG A 6 6.84 19.01 21.45
N GLY A 7 6.81 17.86 22.11
CA GLY A 7 6.93 16.59 21.41
C GLY A 7 5.86 16.54 20.33
N THR A 8 6.28 16.43 19.08
CA THR A 8 5.40 16.05 17.99
C THR A 8 4.88 14.67 18.35
N VAL A 9 3.58 14.57 18.63
CA VAL A 9 2.89 13.29 18.72
C VAL A 9 3.05 12.62 17.36
N GLU A 10 4.05 11.75 17.22
CA GLU A 10 4.21 10.94 16.02
C GLU A 10 2.96 10.06 15.93
N GLY A 11 2.05 10.41 15.03
CA GLY A 11 0.99 9.50 14.63
C GLY A 11 1.60 8.18 14.14
N PRO A 12 0.82 7.08 14.08
CA PRO A 12 1.34 5.80 13.63
C PRO A 12 2.09 6.01 12.30
N LYS A 13 3.40 5.73 12.32
CA LYS A 13 4.29 5.97 11.18
C LYS A 13 3.97 4.93 10.11
N VAL A 14 3.14 5.32 9.16
CA VAL A 14 2.81 4.50 7.99
C VAL A 14 3.91 4.70 6.96
N LEU A 15 4.57 3.62 6.58
CA LEU A 15 5.63 3.60 5.60
C LEU A 15 5.06 3.43 4.20
N GLN A 16 5.71 4.05 3.23
CA GLN A 16 5.43 3.79 1.82
C GLN A 16 6.38 2.69 1.34
N PRO A 17 5.86 1.53 0.90
CA PRO A 17 6.68 0.47 0.35
C PRO A 17 7.23 0.86 -1.03
N SER A 18 8.23 0.13 -1.51
CA SER A 18 8.60 0.21 -2.92
C SER A 18 7.53 -0.49 -3.75
N VAL A 19 6.92 0.25 -4.67
CA VAL A 19 5.84 -0.24 -5.52
C VAL A 19 6.26 -0.18 -6.97
N LEU A 20 6.20 -1.32 -7.66
CA LEU A 20 6.31 -1.39 -9.11
C LEU A 20 4.92 -1.60 -9.68
N TRP A 21 4.56 -0.81 -10.68
CA TRP A 21 3.27 -0.91 -11.34
C TRP A 21 3.43 -0.97 -12.85
N ALA A 22 2.52 -1.69 -13.51
CA ALA A 22 2.42 -1.75 -14.95
C ALA A 22 0.96 -1.88 -15.38
N GLN A 23 0.59 -1.18 -16.44
CA GLN A 23 -0.74 -1.25 -17.03
C GLN A 23 -0.67 -1.90 -18.43
N ARG A 24 -1.55 -2.86 -18.67
CA ARG A 24 -1.85 -3.45 -19.99
C ARG A 24 -3.24 -2.99 -20.42
N LYS A 25 -3.65 -3.35 -21.65
CA LYS A 25 -4.97 -2.97 -22.19
C LYS A 25 -6.15 -3.47 -21.36
N ASP A 26 -5.96 -4.56 -20.63
CA ASP A 26 -7.00 -5.32 -19.96
C ASP A 26 -6.68 -5.63 -18.49
N SER A 27 -5.49 -5.25 -17.98
CA SER A 27 -5.04 -5.66 -16.65
C SER A 27 -4.01 -4.68 -16.08
N ILE A 28 -3.94 -4.59 -14.76
CA ILE A 28 -2.94 -3.82 -14.03
C ILE A 28 -2.21 -4.77 -13.09
N PHE A 29 -0.89 -4.68 -13.10
CA PHE A 29 -0.02 -5.45 -12.22
C PHE A 29 0.62 -4.49 -11.23
N VAL A 30 0.47 -4.79 -9.94
CA VAL A 30 1.10 -4.03 -8.85
C VAL A 30 1.91 -5.00 -8.02
N THR A 31 3.20 -4.73 -7.91
CA THR A 31 4.15 -5.48 -7.08
C THR A 31 4.58 -4.58 -5.93
N VAL A 32 4.40 -5.05 -4.71
CA VAL A 32 4.67 -4.30 -3.48
C VAL A 32 5.78 -5.01 -2.72
N ASP A 33 6.90 -4.33 -2.51
CA ASP A 33 8.04 -4.88 -1.77
C ASP A 33 7.86 -4.58 -0.27
N VAL A 34 7.40 -5.60 0.47
CA VAL A 34 7.25 -5.57 1.93
C VAL A 34 7.82 -6.87 2.49
N LYS A 35 8.89 -6.77 3.29
CA LYS A 35 9.44 -7.91 4.02
C LYS A 35 8.42 -8.44 5.02
N ASP A 36 8.23 -9.76 5.07
CA ASP A 36 7.32 -10.44 6.01
C ASP A 36 5.92 -9.82 6.06
N ALA A 37 5.35 -9.53 4.88
CA ALA A 37 4.02 -8.94 4.76
C ALA A 37 2.94 -9.81 5.43
N LYS A 38 2.20 -9.20 6.35
CA LYS A 38 1.07 -9.75 7.11
C LYS A 38 -0.10 -8.77 7.02
N ASP A 39 -1.31 -9.26 7.26
CA ASP A 39 -2.53 -8.42 7.29
C ASP A 39 -2.74 -7.61 6.00
N VAL A 40 -2.51 -8.25 4.84
CA VAL A 40 -2.62 -7.58 3.54
C VAL A 40 -4.07 -7.32 3.19
N SER A 41 -4.44 -6.05 3.14
CA SER A 41 -5.73 -5.55 2.69
C SER A 41 -5.55 -4.77 1.39
N VAL A 42 -6.34 -5.10 0.38
CA VAL A 42 -6.35 -4.35 -0.88
C VAL A 42 -7.80 -4.10 -1.24
N GLN A 43 -8.13 -2.83 -1.36
CA GLN A 43 -9.43 -2.32 -1.76
C GLN A 43 -9.28 -1.74 -3.16
N LEU A 44 -10.05 -2.29 -4.09
CA LEU A 44 -10.10 -1.82 -5.46
C LEU A 44 -11.42 -1.08 -5.64
N GLU A 45 -11.33 0.23 -5.79
CA GLU A 45 -12.44 1.08 -6.20
C GLU A 45 -12.43 1.20 -7.73
N ASP A 46 -13.46 1.84 -8.30
CA ASP A 46 -13.56 2.03 -9.75
C ASP A 46 -12.32 2.75 -10.30
N GLU A 47 -11.90 3.84 -9.66
CA GLU A 47 -10.81 4.71 -10.13
C GLU A 47 -9.60 4.78 -9.17
N SER A 48 -9.57 3.98 -8.10
CA SER A 48 -8.42 3.94 -7.20
C SER A 48 -8.15 2.55 -6.63
N LEU A 49 -6.89 2.28 -6.33
CA LEU A 49 -6.46 1.08 -5.63
C LEU A 49 -5.79 1.49 -4.33
N ASN A 50 -6.43 1.11 -3.22
CA ASN A 50 -5.91 1.30 -1.87
C ASN A 50 -5.31 0.00 -1.36
N PHE A 51 -4.06 0.06 -0.92
CA PHE A 51 -3.35 -1.06 -0.33
C PHE A 51 -2.92 -0.72 1.09
N SER A 52 -3.07 -1.68 2.00
CA SER A 52 -2.47 -1.65 3.32
C SER A 52 -1.95 -3.03 3.72
N ALA A 53 -0.82 -3.05 4.41
CA ALA A 53 -0.25 -4.27 4.98
C ALA A 53 0.58 -3.91 6.22
N ARG A 54 0.98 -4.91 6.99
CA ARG A 54 2.03 -4.78 8.00
C ARG A 54 3.22 -5.62 7.61
N GLY A 55 4.43 -5.16 7.88
CA GLY A 55 5.64 -5.91 7.53
C GLY A 55 6.86 -5.48 8.31
N GLY A 56 7.95 -6.22 8.12
CA GLY A 56 9.18 -6.10 8.88
C GLY A 56 9.10 -6.72 10.28
N GLU A 57 10.25 -6.82 10.94
CA GLU A 57 10.38 -7.37 12.29
C GLU A 57 9.59 -6.54 13.33
N ASP A 58 9.52 -5.23 13.14
CA ASP A 58 8.79 -4.29 14.01
C ASP A 58 7.28 -4.23 13.72
N GLY A 59 6.79 -4.94 12.70
CA GLY A 59 5.38 -4.91 12.30
C GLY A 59 4.91 -3.53 11.81
N ALA A 60 5.78 -2.79 11.13
CA ALA A 60 5.48 -1.48 10.59
C ALA A 60 4.29 -1.53 9.62
N ALA A 61 3.41 -0.52 9.70
CA ALA A 61 2.29 -0.40 8.78
C ALA A 61 2.78 0.17 7.45
N TYR A 62 2.39 -0.47 6.35
CA TYR A 62 2.64 -0.02 4.99
C TYR A 62 1.30 0.31 4.33
N SER A 63 1.24 1.44 3.63
CA SER A 63 0.09 1.72 2.77
C SER A 63 0.49 2.54 1.55
N PHE A 64 -0.29 2.40 0.48
CA PHE A 64 -0.25 3.30 -0.66
C PHE A 64 -1.63 3.39 -1.31
N ASN A 65 -1.85 4.51 -2.00
CA ASN A 65 -2.97 4.70 -2.91
C ASN A 65 -2.42 4.86 -4.32
N LEU A 66 -3.04 4.20 -5.29
CA LEU A 66 -2.77 4.33 -6.70
C LEU A 66 -4.06 4.78 -7.40
N ASP A 67 -4.10 6.04 -7.82
CA ASP A 67 -5.19 6.57 -8.64
C ASP A 67 -5.07 6.04 -10.08
N LEU A 68 -6.17 5.53 -10.59
CA LEU A 68 -6.26 4.87 -11.88
C LEU A 68 -6.75 5.86 -12.92
N PHE A 69 -6.12 5.86 -14.09
CA PHE A 69 -6.51 6.79 -15.17
C PHE A 69 -7.91 6.50 -15.75
N ALA A 70 -8.38 5.26 -15.64
CA ALA A 70 -9.66 4.83 -16.16
C ALA A 70 -10.30 3.81 -15.20
N PRO A 71 -11.64 3.74 -15.16
CA PRO A 71 -12.33 2.86 -14.24
C PRO A 71 -12.09 1.39 -14.58
N ILE A 72 -11.70 0.59 -13.57
CA ILE A 72 -11.51 -0.85 -13.72
C ILE A 72 -12.75 -1.57 -13.18
N ARG A 73 -13.27 -2.54 -13.94
CA ARG A 73 -14.40 -3.36 -13.48
C ARG A 73 -13.96 -4.28 -12.34
N ARG A 74 -14.77 -4.29 -11.27
CA ARG A 74 -14.56 -5.02 -10.00
C ARG A 74 -14.49 -6.55 -10.12
N GLU A 75 -14.80 -7.12 -11.29
CA GLU A 75 -14.63 -8.55 -11.57
C GLU A 75 -13.14 -8.96 -11.74
N ALA A 76 -12.22 -8.00 -11.63
CA ALA A 76 -10.78 -8.25 -11.65
C ALA A 76 -10.37 -9.18 -10.50
N LYS A 77 -10.13 -10.46 -10.84
CA LYS A 77 -9.55 -11.47 -9.94
C LYS A 77 -8.30 -10.91 -9.24
N LYS A 78 -8.32 -10.94 -7.91
CA LYS A 78 -7.17 -10.61 -7.07
C LYS A 78 -6.29 -11.86 -6.93
N GLU A 79 -5.28 -12.00 -7.78
CA GLU A 79 -4.23 -13.02 -7.61
C GLU A 79 -3.07 -12.44 -6.80
N LEU A 80 -3.00 -12.83 -5.51
CA LEU A 80 -1.86 -12.53 -4.64
C LEU A 80 -0.80 -13.62 -4.82
N GLY A 81 0.16 -13.37 -5.70
CA GLY A 81 1.37 -14.19 -5.80
C GLY A 81 2.41 -13.74 -4.78
N VAL A 82 2.65 -14.53 -3.73
CA VAL A 82 3.78 -14.31 -2.83
C VAL A 82 5.03 -14.88 -3.51
N LYS A 83 5.97 -14.01 -3.86
CA LYS A 83 7.29 -14.43 -4.32
C LYS A 83 8.22 -14.40 -3.11
N LEU A 84 8.49 -15.60 -2.57
CA LEU A 84 9.45 -15.85 -1.48
C LEU A 84 10.88 -15.56 -1.92
#